data_AF-A0A1E8FDL6-F1
#
_entry.id   AF-A0A1E8FDL6-F1
#
_cell.length_a   1.000
_cell.length_b   1.000
_cell.length_c   1.000
_cell.angle_alpha   90.00
_cell.angle_beta   90.00
_cell.angle_gamma   90.00
#
_symmetry.space_group_name_H-M   'P 1'
#
loop_
_entity.id
_entity.type
_entity.pdbx_description
1 polymer ?
#
loop_
_entity_poly.entity_id
_entity_poly.type
_entity_poly.pdbx_seq_one_letter_code
_entity_poly.pdbx_strand_id
1 'polypeptide(L)'
;MSFTVDIINTQESYSCRAEESLLDGMARLGRKGIPVGCRGGGCGICKIKIETGDYSARKMSRCHITQEEQDAGIVLACKVFPESDITLSVIGKCQRQFERKCVKAESFLLATSESTE
;
A
#
# COMPACT_ATOMS: atom_id res chain seq x y z
N MET A 1 22.49 -2.55 1.78
CA MET A 1 22.02 -3.42 0.69
C MET A 1 20.64 -2.93 0.25
N SER A 2 20.36 -2.99 -1.06
CA SER A 2 19.05 -2.65 -1.63
C SER A 2 18.44 -3.87 -2.29
N PHE A 3 17.14 -4.03 -2.12
CA PHE A 3 16.34 -5.12 -2.66
C PHE A 3 15.36 -4.58 -3.69
N THR A 4 14.95 -5.43 -4.61
CA THR A 4 13.94 -5.10 -5.62
C THR A 4 12.56 -5.38 -5.06
N VAL A 5 11.67 -4.40 -5.17
CA VAL A 5 10.29 -4.53 -4.72
C VAL A 5 9.36 -4.34 -5.90
N ASP A 6 8.63 -5.39 -6.24
CA ASP A 6 7.66 -5.44 -7.34
C ASP A 6 6.24 -5.26 -6.82
N ILE A 7 5.49 -4.35 -7.44
CA ILE A 7 4.10 -4.04 -7.12
C ILE A 7 3.21 -4.58 -8.24
N ILE A 8 2.58 -5.73 -8.03
CA ILE A 8 1.78 -6.38 -9.09
C ILE A 8 0.53 -5.59 -9.47
N ASN A 9 -0.08 -4.88 -8.52
CA ASN A 9 -1.32 -4.15 -8.76
C ASN A 9 -1.12 -2.92 -9.66
N THR A 10 0.04 -2.26 -9.57
CA THR A 10 0.37 -1.06 -10.35
C THR A 10 1.38 -1.33 -11.46
N GLN A 11 1.85 -2.58 -11.58
CA GLN A 11 2.95 -3.00 -12.47
C GLN A 11 4.18 -2.10 -12.35
N GLU A 12 4.54 -1.72 -11.12
CA GLU A 12 5.73 -0.91 -10.86
C GLU A 12 6.74 -1.69 -10.04
N SER A 13 8.02 -1.42 -10.25
CA SER A 13 9.09 -1.96 -9.44
C SER A 13 10.08 -0.87 -9.04
N TYR A 14 10.64 -0.99 -7.84
CA TYR A 14 11.58 -0.02 -7.30
C TYR A 14 12.64 -0.69 -6.43
N SER A 15 13.79 -0.02 -6.31
CA SER A 15 14.83 -0.44 -5.39
C SER A 15 14.57 0.16 -4.01
N CYS A 16 14.60 -0.68 -2.99
CA CYS A 16 14.30 -0.32 -1.60
C CYS A 16 15.46 -0.78 -0.70
N ARG A 17 15.99 0.09 0.16
CA ARG A 17 17.08 -0.29 1.06
C ARG A 17 16.55 -1.07 2.25
N ALA A 18 17.36 -1.98 2.80
CA ALA A 18 17.03 -2.73 4.02
C ALA A 18 16.73 -1.81 5.23
N GLU A 19 17.38 -0.65 5.27
CA GLU A 19 17.24 0.35 6.34
C GLU A 19 16.01 1.25 6.14
N GLU A 20 15.35 1.15 4.97
CA GLU A 20 14.22 1.98 4.58
C GLU A 20 12.94 1.16 4.59
N SER A 21 11.85 1.77 5.06
CA SER A 21 10.55 1.11 4.99
C SER A 21 10.07 1.01 3.54
N LEU A 22 9.29 -0.01 3.21
CA LEU A 22 8.68 -0.16 1.88
C LEU A 22 7.91 1.10 1.45
N LEU A 23 7.27 1.80 2.40
CA LEU A 23 6.60 3.08 2.13
C LEU A 23 7.55 4.18 1.65
N ASP A 24 8.77 4.21 2.17
CA ASP A 24 9.76 5.24 1.81
C ASP A 24 10.32 4.99 0.40
N GLY A 25 10.60 3.73 0.07
CA GLY A 25 10.96 3.36 -1.31
C GLY A 25 9.81 3.64 -2.29
N MET A 26 8.57 3.34 -1.92
CA MET A 26 7.39 3.73 -2.71
C MET A 26 7.29 5.25 -2.87
N ALA A 27 7.56 6.05 -1.84
CA ALA A 27 7.52 7.51 -1.96
C ALA A 27 8.57 8.05 -2.95
N ARG A 28 9.70 7.37 -3.12
CA ARG A 28 10.76 7.73 -4.09
C ARG A 28 10.39 7.48 -5.54
N LEU A 29 9.47 6.56 -5.83
CA LEU A 29 8.89 6.42 -7.17
C LEU A 29 8.26 7.75 -7.65
N GLY A 30 8.02 8.72 -6.75
CA GLY A 30 7.69 10.09 -7.14
C GLY A 30 6.31 10.22 -7.80
N ARG A 31 5.48 9.18 -7.70
CA ARG A 31 4.08 9.21 -8.17
C ARG A 31 3.35 10.30 -7.40
N LYS A 32 2.91 11.34 -8.13
CA LYS A 32 1.98 12.39 -7.65
C LYS A 32 0.66 11.73 -7.23
N GLY A 33 0.60 11.16 -6.02
CA GLY A 33 -0.58 10.46 -5.54
C GLY A 33 -0.37 9.39 -4.48
N ILE A 34 0.85 9.00 -4.09
CA ILE A 34 1.02 8.05 -2.97
C ILE A 34 0.69 8.79 -1.67
N PRO A 35 -0.44 8.50 -1.00
CA PRO A 35 -0.80 9.17 0.23
C PRO A 35 0.08 8.60 1.34
N VAL A 36 1.20 9.27 1.59
CA VAL A 36 2.00 9.00 2.78
C VAL A 36 1.16 9.41 3.98
N GLY A 37 0.65 8.42 4.69
CA GLY A 37 -0.18 8.62 5.88
C GLY A 37 0.62 9.10 7.10
N CYS A 38 0.17 8.71 8.28
CA CYS A 38 0.78 9.12 9.55
C CYS A 38 2.23 8.64 9.77
N ARG A 39 2.79 7.74 8.94
CA ARG A 39 4.09 7.06 9.15
C ARG A 39 4.25 6.31 10.50
N GLY A 40 3.25 6.36 11.38
CA GLY A 40 3.26 5.78 12.72
C GLY A 40 2.51 4.45 12.86
N GLY A 41 1.91 3.91 11.79
CA GLY A 41 1.17 2.64 11.84
C GLY A 41 -0.22 2.72 12.50
N GLY A 42 -0.79 3.93 12.64
CA GLY A 42 -2.11 4.16 13.22
C GLY A 42 -3.20 4.63 12.25
N CYS A 43 -2.87 4.83 10.97
CA CYS A 43 -3.80 5.37 9.96
C CYS A 43 -4.36 4.32 8.99
N GLY A 44 -3.74 3.14 8.91
CA GLY A 44 -4.19 2.03 8.03
C GLY A 44 -4.11 2.28 6.51
N ILE A 45 -3.70 3.47 6.04
CA ILE A 45 -3.69 3.81 4.61
C ILE A 45 -2.60 3.08 3.82
N CYS A 46 -1.44 2.86 4.43
CA CYS A 46 -0.29 2.18 3.80
C CYS A 46 -0.38 0.65 3.89
N LYS A 47 -1.60 0.10 3.84
CA LYS A 47 -1.84 -1.34 3.87
C LYS A 47 -1.38 -1.96 2.55
N ILE A 48 -0.61 -3.02 2.65
CA ILE A 48 -0.07 -3.78 1.53
C ILE A 48 -0.22 -5.26 1.85
N LYS A 49 -0.28 -6.09 0.81
CA LYS A 49 -0.21 -7.53 0.92
C LYS A 49 1.10 -7.99 0.30
N ILE A 50 1.92 -8.70 1.06
CA ILE A 50 3.11 -9.35 0.52
C ILE A 50 2.66 -10.66 -0.12
N GLU A 51 2.95 -10.83 -1.42
CA GLU A 51 2.67 -12.06 -2.15
C GLU A 51 3.85 -13.03 -2.05
N THR A 52 5.08 -12.51 -2.17
CA THR A 52 6.32 -13.29 -2.06
C THR A 52 7.47 -12.45 -1.51
N GLY A 53 8.45 -13.12 -0.90
CA GLY A 53 9.68 -12.53 -0.37
C GLY A 53 9.68 -12.36 1.16
N ASP A 54 10.88 -12.23 1.72
CA ASP A 54 11.11 -12.10 3.16
C ASP A 54 11.11 -10.64 3.60
N TYR A 55 10.40 -10.36 4.70
CA TYR A 55 10.26 -9.02 5.24
C TYR A 55 10.19 -9.01 6.77
N SER A 56 10.66 -7.91 7.35
CA SER A 56 10.59 -7.66 8.78
C SER A 56 9.52 -6.63 9.11
N ALA A 57 8.45 -7.04 9.78
CA ALA A 57 7.41 -6.14 10.28
C ALA A 57 7.67 -5.74 11.75
N ARG A 58 7.81 -4.44 12.03
CA ARG A 58 7.87 -3.92 13.42
C ARG A 58 6.48 -3.89 14.07
N LYS A 59 6.42 -3.72 15.40
CA LYS A 59 5.16 -3.60 16.17
C LYS A 59 4.16 -2.65 15.49
N MET A 60 3.02 -3.21 15.07
CA MET A 60 1.89 -2.48 14.49
C MET A 60 0.74 -2.43 15.48
N SER A 61 -0.10 -1.41 15.33
CA SER A 61 -1.31 -1.29 16.15
C SER A 61 -2.33 -2.33 15.70
N ARG A 62 -2.66 -3.28 16.58
CA ARG A 62 -3.64 -4.36 16.34
C ARG A 62 -5.06 -3.85 16.05
N CYS A 63 -5.30 -2.56 16.28
CA CYS A 63 -6.55 -1.89 15.97
C CYS A 63 -6.81 -1.78 14.45
N HIS A 64 -5.77 -1.87 13.61
CA HIS A 64 -5.88 -1.71 12.14
C HIS A 64 -5.45 -2.92 11.32
N ILE A 65 -4.73 -3.85 11.95
CA ILE A 65 -4.26 -5.10 11.36
C ILE A 65 -4.56 -6.19 12.39
N THR A 66 -5.44 -7.11 12.04
CA THR A 66 -5.69 -8.30 12.86
C THR A 66 -4.56 -9.31 12.69
N GLN A 67 -4.53 -10.32 13.56
CA GLN A 67 -3.52 -11.37 13.46
C GLN A 67 -3.73 -12.23 12.21
N GLU A 68 -5.00 -12.48 11.84
CA GLU A 68 -5.37 -13.15 10.58
C GLU A 68 -4.90 -12.37 9.35
N GLU A 69 -5.00 -11.03 9.37
CA GLU A 69 -4.46 -10.22 8.27
C GLU A 69 -2.93 -10.38 8.18
N GLN A 70 -2.20 -10.35 9.29
CA GLN A 70 -0.73 -10.56 9.27
C GLN A 70 -0.38 -11.95 8.74
N ASP A 71 -1.12 -12.97 9.16
CA ASP A 71 -0.92 -14.36 8.72
C ASP A 71 -1.20 -14.50 7.21
N ALA A 72 -2.19 -13.77 6.70
CA ALA A 72 -2.50 -13.67 5.27
C ALA A 72 -1.50 -12.79 4.48
N GLY A 73 -0.42 -12.30 5.10
CA GLY A 73 0.59 -11.44 4.48
C GLY A 73 0.17 -9.98 4.34
N ILE A 74 -0.90 -9.56 5.00
CA ILE A 74 -1.41 -8.19 4.99
C ILE A 74 -0.77 -7.38 6.12
N VAL A 75 0.01 -6.37 5.75
CA VAL A 75 0.86 -5.59 6.66
C VAL A 75 0.90 -4.10 6.28
N LEU A 76 1.46 -3.26 7.16
CA LEU A 76 1.58 -1.82 6.92
C LEU A 76 2.98 -1.44 6.42
N ALA A 77 3.08 -0.97 5.19
CA ALA A 77 4.35 -0.63 4.53
C ALA A 77 5.23 0.37 5.32
N CYS A 78 4.65 1.21 6.18
CA CYS A 78 5.40 2.16 7.01
C CYS A 78 6.23 1.51 8.13
N LYS A 79 5.94 0.26 8.49
CA LYS A 79 6.61 -0.50 9.56
C LYS A 79 7.18 -1.82 9.04
N VAL A 80 7.26 -1.99 7.71
CA VAL A 80 7.80 -3.18 7.07
C VAL A 80 9.09 -2.81 6.37
N PHE A 81 10.10 -3.64 6.57
CA PHE A 81 11.44 -3.50 6.00
C PHE A 81 11.74 -4.72 5.14
N PRO A 82 12.25 -4.53 3.90
CA PRO A 82 12.62 -5.63 3.04
C PRO A 82 13.87 -6.33 3.56
N GLU A 83 13.87 -7.66 3.56
CA GLU A 83 15.06 -8.49 3.85
C GLU A 83 15.58 -9.23 2.60
N SER A 84 14.75 -9.33 1.56
CA SER A 84 15.04 -9.93 0.25
C SER A 84 14.27 -9.19 -0.85
N ASP A 85 14.40 -9.63 -2.11
CA ASP A 85 13.52 -9.19 -3.20
C ASP A 85 12.06 -9.62 -2.91
N ILE A 86 11.13 -8.68 -2.98
CA ILE A 86 9.74 -8.86 -2.52
C ILE A 86 8.78 -8.53 -3.65
N THR A 87 7.74 -9.34 -3.79
CA THR A 87 6.57 -9.00 -4.59
C THR A 87 5.39 -8.69 -3.67
N LEU A 88 4.76 -7.55 -3.86
CA LEU A 88 3.64 -7.08 -3.04
C LEU A 88 2.51 -6.47 -3.88
N SER A 89 1.35 -6.35 -3.25
CA SER A 89 0.17 -5.66 -3.76
C SER A 89 -0.20 -4.53 -2.83
N VAL A 90 -0.46 -3.35 -3.38
CA VAL A 90 -1.02 -2.25 -2.60
C VAL A 90 -2.53 -2.47 -2.43
N ILE A 91 -3.01 -2.50 -1.19
CA ILE A 91 -4.43 -2.75 -0.89
C ILE A 91 -5.03 -1.63 -0.02
N GLY A 92 -6.35 -1.50 -0.02
CA GLY A 92 -7.07 -0.55 0.83
C GLY A 92 -7.10 0.88 0.27
N LYS A 93 -7.06 1.89 1.14
CA LYS A 93 -7.31 3.30 0.74
C LYS A 93 -6.18 3.93 -0.09
N CYS A 94 -4.97 3.35 -0.09
CA CYS A 94 -3.89 3.74 -1.02
C CYS A 94 -4.26 3.40 -2.49
N GLN A 95 -4.94 2.27 -2.73
CA GLN A 95 -5.33 1.84 -4.07
C GLN A 95 -6.27 2.84 -4.73
N ARG A 96 -7.26 3.31 -3.96
CA ARG A 96 -8.25 4.30 -4.42
C ARG A 96 -7.64 5.65 -4.82
N GLN A 97 -6.42 5.98 -4.40
CA GLN A 97 -5.70 7.17 -4.85
C GLN A 97 -4.91 6.90 -6.15
N PHE A 98 -4.37 5.69 -6.30
CA PHE A 98 -3.74 5.20 -7.54
C PHE A 98 -4.76 5.09 -8.68
N GLU A 99 -5.95 4.55 -8.41
CA GLU A 99 -7.05 4.40 -9.38
C GLU A 99 -7.82 5.71 -9.65
N ARG A 100 -7.70 6.71 -8.78
CA ARG A 100 -8.39 8.00 -8.94
C ARG A 100 -7.93 8.83 -10.15
N LYS A 101 -6.82 8.45 -10.81
CA LYS A 101 -6.45 9.01 -12.11
C LYS A 101 -7.13 8.33 -13.31
N CYS A 102 -7.77 7.17 -13.13
CA CYS A 102 -8.60 6.54 -14.16
C CYS A 102 -10.10 6.88 -14.00
N VAL A 103 -10.60 7.00 -12.77
CA VAL A 103 -12.01 7.37 -12.49
C VAL A 103 -12.24 8.89 -12.57
N LYS A 104 -11.81 9.52 -13.67
CA LYS A 104 -12.49 10.72 -14.18
C LYS A 104 -13.24 10.43 -15.49
N ALA A 105 -13.13 9.22 -16.02
CA ALA A 105 -13.85 8.80 -17.22
C ALA A 105 -15.22 8.17 -16.93
N GLU A 106 -15.46 7.59 -15.74
CA GLU A 106 -16.62 6.67 -15.59
C GLU A 106 -17.32 6.72 -14.23
N SER A 107 -17.73 7.90 -13.79
CA SER A 107 -18.65 8.01 -12.64
C SER A 107 -19.58 9.23 -12.70
N PHE A 108 -19.90 9.71 -13.92
CA PHE A 108 -20.96 10.70 -14.13
C PHE A 108 -22.26 10.08 -14.68
N LEU A 109 -22.33 8.76 -14.85
CA LEU A 109 -23.48 8.11 -15.46
C LEU A 109 -24.04 6.97 -14.61
N LEU A 110 -24.22 7.16 -13.30
CA LEU A 110 -25.14 6.32 -12.51
C LEU A 110 -25.44 6.95 -11.14
N ALA A 111 -25.91 8.20 -11.09
CA ALA A 111 -26.37 8.80 -9.84
C ALA A 111 -27.37 9.95 -10.04
N THR A 112 -28.38 9.77 -10.90
CA THR A 112 -29.57 10.64 -10.91
C THR A 112 -30.86 9.83 -10.85
N SER A 113 -30.88 8.81 -9.98
CA SER A 113 -32.10 8.04 -9.72
C SER A 113 -32.11 7.57 -8.26
N GLU A 114 -32.27 8.50 -7.30
CA GLU A 114 -33.19 8.31 -6.16
C GLU A 114 -33.12 9.46 -5.14
N SER A 115 -34.32 9.84 -4.70
CA SER A 115 -34.68 10.54 -3.45
C SER A 115 -34.39 12.05 -3.38
N THR A 116 -35.31 12.95 -3.04
CA THR A 116 -36.71 12.90 -2.56
C THR A 116 -37.20 14.35 -2.54
N GLU A 117 -38.43 14.62 -3.00
CA GLU A 117 -39.45 15.48 -2.38
C GLU A 117 -40.74 15.44 -3.20
#